data_AF-A0A5C8S3C5-F1
#
_entry.id   AF-A0A5C8S3C5-F1
#
_cell.length_a   1.000
_cell.length_b   1.000
_cell.length_c   1.000
_cell.angle_alpha   90.00
_cell.angle_beta   90.00
_cell.angle_gamma   90.00
#
_symmetry.space_group_name_H-M   'P 1'
#
loop_
_entity.id
_entity.type
_entity.pdbx_description
1 polymer ?
#
loop_
_entity_poly.entity_id
_entity_poly.type
_entity_poly.pdbx_seq_one_letter_code
_entity_poly.pdbx_strand_id
1 'polypeptide(L)'
;MPNLSTAAVPSLARPAAARPGLSFTIGQDESGCWVALESRGIAGGLFRNRDDAIHYAGVKIRNGAGEIRFATGPVAFTAGR
;
A
#
# COMPACT_ATOMS: atom_id res chain seq x y z
N MET A 1 -39.41 34.49 -3.36
CA MET A 1 -37.93 34.48 -3.47
C MET A 1 -37.44 33.11 -3.00
N PRO A 2 -36.88 32.25 -3.87
CA PRO A 2 -36.40 30.92 -3.47
C PRO A 2 -35.07 31.00 -2.70
N ASN A 3 -34.96 30.15 -1.69
CA ASN A 3 -33.87 30.00 -0.73
C ASN A 3 -32.63 29.40 -1.41
N LEU A 4 -31.46 30.05 -1.28
CA LEU A 4 -30.20 29.52 -1.79
C LEU A 4 -29.67 28.47 -0.81
N SER A 5 -29.85 27.20 -1.21
CA SER A 5 -29.34 26.01 -0.55
C SER A 5 -27.86 26.10 -0.18
N THR A 6 -27.60 25.64 1.03
CA THR A 6 -26.28 25.23 1.51
C THR A 6 -25.53 24.41 0.46
N ALA A 7 -24.36 24.91 0.03
CA ALA A 7 -23.36 24.11 -0.63
C ALA A 7 -22.26 23.88 0.40
N ALA A 8 -22.40 22.79 1.16
CA ALA A 8 -21.28 22.23 1.89
C ALA A 8 -20.23 21.80 0.86
N VAL A 9 -19.20 22.62 0.69
CA VAL A 9 -18.01 22.24 -0.06
C VAL A 9 -17.42 21.00 0.63
N PRO A 10 -17.24 19.86 -0.07
CA PRO A 10 -16.47 18.78 0.51
C PRO A 10 -15.06 19.33 0.71
N SER A 11 -14.65 19.38 1.98
CA SER A 11 -13.34 19.85 2.40
C SER A 11 -12.28 19.08 1.60
N LEU A 12 -11.62 19.78 0.67
CA LEU A 12 -10.38 19.33 0.05
C LEU A 12 -9.37 19.25 1.19
N ALA A 13 -9.36 18.12 1.90
CA ALA A 13 -8.33 17.78 2.84
C ALA A 13 -7.01 17.87 2.07
N ARG A 14 -6.33 19.01 2.23
CA ARG A 14 -4.98 19.26 1.72
C ARG A 14 -4.17 18.02 2.06
N PRO A 15 -3.64 17.26 1.08
CA PRO A 15 -2.85 16.08 1.39
C PRO A 15 -1.70 16.57 2.27
N ALA A 16 -1.75 16.22 3.55
CA ALA A 16 -0.74 16.57 4.52
C ALA A 16 0.58 16.08 3.93
N ALA A 17 1.47 17.02 3.62
CA ALA A 17 2.75 16.85 2.92
C ALA A 17 3.15 15.38 2.83
N ALA A 18 2.70 14.71 1.75
CA ALA A 18 2.88 13.29 1.57
C ALA A 18 4.38 13.04 1.53
N ARG A 19 4.96 12.57 2.65
CA ARG A 19 6.27 11.93 2.59
C ARG A 19 6.13 10.85 1.52
N PRO A 20 7.07 10.74 0.56
CA PRO A 20 6.91 9.87 -0.59
C PRO A 20 6.40 8.51 -0.12
N GLY A 21 5.16 8.21 -0.50
CA GLY A 21 4.41 7.08 0.02
C GLY A 21 5.20 5.81 -0.19
N LEU A 22 5.39 5.02 0.86
CA LEU A 22 5.91 3.67 0.71
C LEU A 22 4.83 2.84 0.01
N SER A 23 5.02 2.56 -1.27
CA SER A 23 4.14 1.67 -2.02
C SER A 23 4.62 0.24 -1.83
N PHE A 24 3.76 -0.63 -1.31
CA PHE A 24 4.03 -2.05 -1.15
C PHE A 24 3.18 -2.85 -2.13
N THR A 25 3.82 -3.73 -2.89
CA THR A 25 3.16 -4.73 -3.72
C THR A 25 3.14 -6.04 -2.95
N ILE A 26 1.95 -6.56 -2.69
CA ILE A 26 1.72 -7.86 -2.10
C ILE A 26 1.25 -8.82 -3.18
N GLY A 27 1.91 -9.95 -3.33
CA GLY A 27 1.43 -11.00 -4.22
C GLY A 27 1.92 -12.36 -3.79
N GLN A 28 1.47 -13.38 -4.50
CA GLN A 28 1.87 -14.76 -4.24
C GLN A 28 2.97 -15.14 -5.24
N ASP A 29 4.01 -15.82 -4.80
CA ASP A 29 4.99 -16.42 -5.70
C ASP A 29 4.45 -17.71 -6.35
N GLU A 30 5.21 -18.27 -7.28
CA GLU A 30 4.83 -19.53 -7.97
C GLU A 30 4.84 -20.76 -7.05
N SER A 31 5.49 -20.67 -5.89
CA SER A 31 5.52 -21.72 -4.87
C SER A 31 4.36 -21.60 -3.87
N GLY A 32 3.51 -20.59 -4.01
CA GLY A 32 2.39 -20.31 -3.13
C GLY A 32 2.73 -19.48 -1.88
N CYS A 33 3.96 -18.99 -1.73
CA CYS A 33 4.34 -18.10 -0.64
C CYS A 33 3.91 -16.66 -0.92
N TRP A 34 3.61 -15.90 0.13
CA TRP A 34 3.23 -14.49 0.01
C TRP A 34 4.46 -13.59 0.07
N VAL A 35 4.55 -12.62 -0.82
CA VAL A 35 5.65 -11.67 -0.90
C VAL A 35 5.09 -10.28 -0.64
N ALA A 36 5.71 -9.52 0.26
CA ALA A 36 5.54 -8.07 0.31
C ALA A 36 6.81 -7.42 -0.22
N LEU A 37 6.73 -6.70 -1.32
CA LEU A 37 7.84 -5.97 -1.93
C LEU A 37 7.52 -4.48 -1.92
N GLU A 38 8.38 -3.68 -1.31
CA GLU A 38 8.31 -2.23 -1.41
C GLU A 38 8.77 -1.78 -2.81
N SER A 39 8.14 -0.74 -3.35
CA SER A 39 8.31 -0.33 -4.75
C SER A 39 9.72 0.14 -5.08
N ARG A 40 10.52 0.58 -4.10
CA ARG A 40 11.94 0.92 -4.29
C ARG A 40 12.86 -0.27 -4.06
N GLY A 41 12.32 -1.44 -3.71
CA GLY A 41 13.07 -2.65 -3.42
C GLY A 41 13.92 -2.57 -2.16
N ILE A 42 13.70 -1.56 -1.30
CA ILE A 42 14.51 -1.32 -0.10
C ILE A 42 14.01 -2.20 1.06
N ALA A 43 12.72 -2.51 1.08
CA ALA A 43 12.11 -3.35 2.09
C ALA A 43 11.27 -4.43 1.42
N GLY A 44 11.35 -5.65 1.93
CA GLY A 44 10.49 -6.72 1.51
C GLY A 44 10.66 -7.95 2.36
N GLY A 45 9.76 -8.90 2.19
CA GLY A 45 9.78 -10.16 2.92
C GLY A 45 8.95 -11.23 2.25
N LEU A 46 9.35 -12.47 2.49
CA LEU A 46 8.57 -13.65 2.20
C LEU A 46 7.78 -14.04 3.45
N PHE A 47 6.51 -14.32 3.26
CA PHE A 47 5.52 -14.63 4.28
C PHE A 47 4.80 -15.92 3.90
N ARG A 48 4.38 -16.67 4.91
CA ARG A 48 3.57 -17.87 4.70
C ARG A 48 2.12 -17.52 4.35
N ASN A 49 1.64 -16.38 4.86
CA ASN A 49 0.24 -15.99 4.80
C ASN A 49 0.08 -14.58 4.22
N ARG A 50 -1.08 -14.36 3.57
CA ARG A 50 -1.48 -13.05 3.05
C ARG A 50 -1.59 -12.00 4.16
N ASP A 51 -2.20 -12.38 5.28
CA ASP A 51 -2.45 -11.49 6.41
C ASP A 51 -1.16 -10.97 7.03
N ASP A 52 -0.12 -11.82 7.15
CA ASP A 52 1.19 -11.39 7.64
C ASP A 52 1.86 -10.38 6.71
N ALA A 53 1.76 -10.61 5.38
CA ALA A 53 2.28 -9.68 4.38
C ALA A 53 1.55 -8.33 4.42
N ILE A 54 0.22 -8.34 4.59
CA ILE A 54 -0.61 -7.14 4.72
C ILE A 54 -0.28 -6.41 6.02
N HIS A 55 -0.16 -7.14 7.13
CA HIS A 55 0.18 -6.57 8.43
C HIS A 55 1.54 -5.89 8.39
N TYR A 56 2.55 -6.54 7.81
CA TYR A 56 3.88 -5.97 7.61
C TYR A 56 3.83 -4.65 6.82
N ALA A 57 3.15 -4.64 5.67
CA ALA A 57 2.98 -3.44 4.87
C ALA A 57 2.22 -2.36 5.66
N GLY A 58 1.15 -2.72 6.36
CA GLY A 58 0.36 -1.81 7.19
C GLY A 58 1.18 -1.13 8.30
N VAL A 59 2.03 -1.88 9.01
CA VAL A 59 2.95 -1.33 10.03
C VAL A 59 3.92 -0.32 9.42
N LYS A 60 4.40 -0.57 8.20
CA LYS A 60 5.32 0.32 7.47
C LYS A 60 4.63 1.57 6.92
N ILE A 61 3.35 1.44 6.54
CA ILE A 61 2.52 2.49 5.93
C ILE A 61 1.84 3.39 6.98
N ARG A 62 1.69 2.91 8.23
CA ARG A 62 1.09 3.61 9.39
C ARG A 62 1.51 5.08 9.56
N ASN A 63 2.67 5.48 9.04
CA ASN A 63 3.13 6.87 9.07
C ASN A 63 2.58 7.78 7.94
N GLY A 64 1.55 7.35 7.20
CA GLY A 64 0.53 8.29 6.69
C GLY A 64 0.51 8.59 5.19
N ALA A 65 1.19 7.82 4.33
CA ALA A 65 1.11 8.05 2.88
C ALA A 65 1.39 6.82 2.00
N GLY A 66 1.45 5.61 2.56
CA GLY A 66 1.77 4.42 1.76
C GLY A 66 0.55 3.76 1.12
N GLU A 67 0.78 3.03 0.04
CA GLU A 67 -0.25 2.33 -0.74
C GLU A 67 0.05 0.83 -0.71
N ILE A 68 -0.97 -0.01 -0.51
CA ILE A 68 -0.85 -1.46 -0.67
C ILE A 68 -1.50 -1.83 -2.01
N ARG A 69 -0.71 -2.41 -2.89
CA ARG A 69 -1.15 -2.95 -4.18
C ARG A 69 -1.13 -4.46 -4.11
N PHE A 70 -2.19 -5.11 -4.61
CA PHE A 70 -2.17 -6.54 -4.80
C PHE A 70 -1.73 -6.86 -6.22
N ALA A 71 -0.72 -7.72 -6.37
CA ALA A 71 -0.33 -8.21 -7.68
C ALA A 71 -1.39 -9.16 -8.21
N THR A 72 -1.78 -8.97 -9.47
CA THR A 72 -2.74 -9.84 -10.18
C THR A 72 -2.07 -11.11 -10.72
N GLY A 73 -0.74 -11.16 -10.78
CA GLY A 73 0.05 -12.30 -11.23
C GLY A 73 1.11 -12.71 -10.21
N PRO A 74 1.85 -13.81 -10.46
CA PRO A 74 2.87 -14.29 -9.55
C PRO A 74 3.96 -13.25 -9.34
N VAL A 75 4.29 -12.96 -8.07
CA VAL A 75 5.33 -11.99 -7.71
C VAL A 75 6.64 -12.73 -7.51
N ALA A 76 7.57 -12.53 -8.44
CA ALA A 76 8.93 -12.97 -8.26
C ALA A 76 9.62 -12.09 -7.20
N PHE A 77 9.92 -12.68 -6.05
CA PHE A 77 10.78 -12.04 -5.07
C PHE A 77 12.23 -12.38 -5.37
N THR A 78 12.94 -11.47 -6.03
CA THR A 78 14.40 -11.51 -6.09
C THR A 78 14.94 -10.81 -4.85
N ALA A 79 15.31 -11.60 -3.82
CA ALA A 79 16.24 -11.12 -2.82
C ALA A 79 17.59 -10.94 -3.52
N GLY A 80 18.08 -9.70 -3.59
CA GLY A 80 19.40 -9.42 -4.16
C GLY A 80 20.46 -10.33 -3.52
N ARG A 81 21.18 -11.05 -4.37
CA ARG A 81 22.30 -11.94 -4.03
C ARG A 81 23.50 -11.16 -3.52
#